data_AF-A0A7V3RFM9-F1
#
_entry.id   AF-A0A7V3RFM9-F1
#
_cell.length_a   1.000
_cell.length_b   1.000
_cell.length_c   1.000
_cell.angle_alpha   90.00
_cell.angle_beta   90.00
_cell.angle_gamma   90.00
#
_symmetry.space_group_name_H-M   'P 1'
#
loop_
_entity.id
_entity.type
_entity.pdbx_description
1 polymer ?
#
loop_
_entity_poly.entity_id
_entity_poly.type
_entity_poly.pdbx_seq_one_letter_code
_entity_poly.pdbx_strand_id
1 'polypeptide(L)'
;LGLDGGILVPNPIEKSKEIPNKVVDSAIDKALNEAALHGIRGKDVTPFLLSKIVEYVPEALNANVELVKSNAVLGSKIAIELLK
;
A
#
# COMPACT_ATOMS: atom_id res chain seq x y z
N LEU A 1 -6.80 -11.35 -28.75
CA LEU A 1 -7.72 -10.52 -27.95
C LEU A 1 -7.65 -9.05 -28.36
N GLY A 2 -6.49 -8.50 -28.76
CA GLY A 2 -6.42 -7.16 -29.37
C GLY A 2 -6.90 -6.05 -28.42
N LEU A 3 -6.69 -6.22 -27.12
CA LEU A 3 -7.14 -5.31 -26.08
C LEU A 3 -5.96 -4.44 -25.64
N ASP A 4 -6.13 -3.14 -25.75
CA ASP A 4 -5.21 -2.17 -25.16
C ASP A 4 -5.55 -1.96 -23.68
N GLY A 5 -4.54 -2.06 -22.82
CA GLY A 5 -4.73 -1.89 -21.38
C GLY A 5 -3.57 -2.41 -20.54
N GLY A 6 -3.69 -2.24 -19.23
CA GLY A 6 -2.76 -2.81 -18.24
C GLY A 6 -3.35 -4.04 -17.54
N ILE A 7 -2.48 -4.83 -16.91
CA ILE A 7 -2.87 -5.93 -16.04
C ILE A 7 -2.46 -5.59 -14.61
N LEU A 8 -3.41 -5.63 -13.67
CA LEU A 8 -3.12 -5.51 -12.24
C LEU A 8 -2.86 -6.91 -11.67
N VAL A 9 -1.70 -7.09 -11.03
CA VAL A 9 -1.31 -8.34 -10.37
C VAL A 9 -1.18 -8.09 -8.87
N PRO A 10 -2.20 -8.43 -8.05
CA PRO A 10 -2.11 -8.33 -6.61
C PRO A 10 -1.11 -9.34 -6.05
N ASN A 11 -0.20 -8.87 -5.20
CA ASN A 11 0.80 -9.68 -4.54
C ASN A 11 0.73 -9.46 -3.04
N PRO A 12 0.16 -10.40 -2.27
CA PRO A 12 0.06 -10.24 -0.82
C PRO A 12 1.46 -10.22 -0.20
N ILE A 13 1.59 -9.45 0.89
CA ILE A 13 2.77 -9.53 1.74
C ILE A 13 2.80 -10.89 2.46
N GLU A 14 3.99 -11.31 2.90
CA GLU A 14 4.13 -12.50 3.73
C GLU A 14 3.33 -12.35 5.05
N LYS A 15 2.56 -13.37 5.42
CA LYS A 15 1.73 -13.36 6.65
C LYS A 15 2.48 -12.99 7.93
N SER A 16 3.76 -13.35 8.04
CA SER A 16 4.60 -13.02 9.20
C SER A 16 4.94 -11.53 9.30
N LYS A 17 4.72 -10.76 8.23
CA LYS A 17 4.98 -9.33 8.11
C LYS A 17 3.69 -8.52 7.94
N GLU A 18 2.53 -9.18 7.98
CA GLU A 18 1.22 -8.55 7.94
C GLU A 18 0.91 -7.82 9.26
N ILE A 19 0.16 -6.73 9.14
CA ILE A 19 -0.45 -6.06 10.28
C ILE A 19 -1.91 -6.49 10.33
N PRO A 20 -2.48 -6.79 11.51
CA PRO A 20 -3.89 -7.15 11.61
C PRO A 20 -4.79 -6.08 11.00
N ASN A 21 -5.72 -6.47 10.13
CA ASN A 21 -6.62 -5.54 9.44
C ASN A 21 -7.30 -4.54 10.38
N LYS A 22 -7.82 -5.00 11.53
CA LYS A 22 -8.47 -4.13 12.52
C LYS A 22 -7.59 -2.96 12.99
N VAL A 23 -6.26 -3.15 13.06
CA VAL A 23 -5.31 -2.11 13.46
C VAL A 23 -5.15 -1.09 12.34
N VAL A 24 -4.99 -1.56 11.10
CA VAL A 24 -4.85 -0.72 9.90
C VAL A 24 -6.14 0.07 9.63
N ASP A 25 -7.29 -0.59 9.68
CA ASP A 25 -8.61 0.02 9.45
C ASP A 25 -8.87 1.16 10.45
N SER A 26 -8.61 0.91 11.74
CA SER A 26 -8.73 1.93 12.79
C SER A 26 -7.82 3.13 12.56
N ALA A 27 -6.58 2.89 12.11
CA ALA A 27 -5.63 3.95 11.78
C ALA A 27 -6.07 4.77 10.54
N ILE A 28 -6.61 4.11 9.52
CA ILE A 28 -7.15 4.74 8.31
C ILE A 28 -8.35 5.62 8.66
N ASP A 29 -9.32 5.09 9.41
CA ASP A 29 -10.53 5.83 9.80
C ASP A 29 -10.18 7.07 10.61
N LYS A 30 -9.23 6.94 11.55
CA LYS A 30 -8.73 8.08 12.33
C LYS A 30 -8.06 9.13 11.42
N ALA A 31 -7.18 8.71 10.52
CA ALA A 31 -6.49 9.61 9.61
C ALA A 31 -7.44 10.32 8.64
N LEU A 32 -8.49 9.64 8.16
CA LEU A 32 -9.53 10.23 7.31
C LEU A 32 -10.34 11.30 8.04
N ASN A 33 -10.69 11.05 9.30
CA ASN A 33 -11.37 12.04 10.14
C ASN A 33 -10.48 13.29 10.37
N GLU A 34 -9.20 13.10 10.67
CA GLU A 34 -8.25 14.22 10.80
C GLU A 34 -8.06 14.99 9.48
N ALA A 35 -7.98 14.29 8.35
CA ALA A 35 -7.90 14.90 7.03
C ALA A 35 -9.11 15.79 6.73
N ALA A 36 -10.32 15.31 7.07
CA ALA A 36 -11.56 16.07 6.91
C ALA A 36 -11.59 17.32 7.81
N LEU A 37 -11.21 17.19 9.09
CA LEU A 37 -11.15 18.30 10.03
C LEU A 37 -10.15 19.39 9.60
N HIS A 38 -9.01 18.99 9.04
CA HIS A 38 -7.99 19.92 8.54
C HIS A 38 -8.21 20.38 7.10
N GLY A 39 -9.29 19.94 6.44
CA GLY A 39 -9.60 20.33 5.06
C GLY A 39 -8.59 19.84 4.01
N ILE A 40 -7.87 18.74 4.29
CA ILE A 40 -6.92 18.13 3.35
C ILE A 40 -7.68 17.53 2.16
N ARG A 41 -7.28 17.86 0.92
CA ARG A 41 -8.02 17.50 -0.29
C ARG A 41 -7.10 17.19 -1.48
N GLY A 42 -7.66 16.49 -2.46
CA GLY A 42 -6.98 16.17 -3.72
C GLY A 42 -5.71 15.36 -3.50
N LYS A 43 -4.63 15.74 -4.18
CA LYS A 43 -3.33 15.04 -4.15
C LYS A 43 -2.68 14.99 -2.75
N ASP A 44 -3.10 15.85 -1.83
CA ASP A 44 -2.51 15.95 -0.50
C ASP A 44 -3.08 14.90 0.47
N VAL A 45 -4.17 14.23 0.12
CA VAL A 45 -4.82 13.22 0.97
C VAL A 45 -3.91 12.01 1.18
N THR A 46 -3.38 11.40 0.11
CA THR A 46 -2.53 10.21 0.23
C THR A 46 -1.28 10.42 1.08
N PRO A 47 -0.44 11.45 0.85
CA PRO A 47 0.74 11.67 1.70
C PRO A 47 0.36 11.98 3.15
N PHE A 48 -0.75 12.70 3.39
CA PHE A 48 -1.25 12.95 4.74
C PHE A 48 -1.66 11.65 5.45
N LEU A 49 -2.48 10.81 4.82
CA LEU A 49 -2.94 9.55 5.41
C LEU A 49 -1.78 8.62 5.71
N LEU A 50 -0.84 8.45 4.77
CA LEU A 50 0.32 7.59 4.98
C LEU A 50 1.19 8.07 6.14
N SER A 51 1.40 9.38 6.29
CA SER A 51 2.11 9.95 7.45
C SER A 51 1.39 9.61 8.76
N LYS A 52 0.06 9.82 8.81
CA LYS A 52 -0.74 9.55 10.00
C LYS A 52 -0.80 8.09 10.39
N ILE A 53 -0.90 7.19 9.41
CA ILE A 53 -0.90 5.75 9.66
C ILE A 53 0.43 5.33 10.29
N VAL A 54 1.58 5.85 9.82
CA VAL A 54 2.88 5.58 10.42
C VAL A 54 3.02 6.20 11.82
N GLU A 55 2.40 7.37 12.07
CA GLU A 55 2.34 7.95 13.42
C GLU A 55 1.54 7.07 14.41
N TYR A 56 0.43 6.45 13.97
CA TYR A 56 -0.41 5.61 14.84
C TYR A 56 0.08 4.16 14.95
N VAL A 57 0.67 3.65 13.87
CA VAL A 57 1.10 2.26 13.69
C VAL A 57 2.50 2.28 13.07
N PRO A 58 3.57 2.54 13.84
CA PRO A 58 4.93 2.69 13.33
C PRO A 58 5.43 1.50 12.50
N GLU A 59 4.99 0.29 12.82
CA GLU A 59 5.31 -0.94 12.08
C GLU A 59 4.75 -0.96 10.64
N ALA A 60 3.76 -0.12 10.31
CA ALA A 60 3.21 0.02 8.97
C ALA A 60 4.26 0.45 7.94
N LEU A 61 5.25 1.24 8.36
CA LEU A 61 6.35 1.62 7.49
C LEU A 61 7.18 0.39 7.09
N ASN A 62 7.54 -0.45 8.06
CA ASN A 62 8.34 -1.64 7.78
C ASN A 62 7.55 -2.67 6.96
N ALA A 63 6.26 -2.88 7.26
CA ALA A 63 5.39 -3.74 6.46
C ALA A 63 5.33 -3.26 5.00
N ASN A 64 5.18 -1.95 4.77
CA ASN A 64 5.13 -1.39 3.42
C ASN A 64 6.47 -1.56 2.67
N VAL A 65 7.62 -1.41 3.35
CA VAL A 65 8.95 -1.68 2.77
C VAL A 65 9.07 -3.14 2.32
N GLU A 66 8.62 -4.08 3.14
CA GLU A 66 8.65 -5.51 2.82
C GLU A 66 7.69 -5.88 1.67
N LEU A 67 6.52 -5.24 1.60
CA LEU A 67 5.60 -5.36 0.47
C LEU A 67 6.24 -4.89 -0.83
N VAL A 68 6.89 -3.72 -0.84
CA VAL A 68 7.57 -3.19 -2.05
C VAL A 68 8.68 -4.12 -2.51
N LYS A 69 9.48 -4.68 -1.59
CA LYS A 69 10.50 -5.69 -1.93
C LYS A 69 9.88 -6.93 -2.55
N SER A 70 8.80 -7.46 -1.97
CA SER A 70 8.07 -8.61 -2.53
C SER A 70 7.54 -8.33 -3.94
N ASN A 71 6.97 -7.13 -4.15
CA ASN A 71 6.48 -6.69 -5.45
C ASN A 71 7.60 -6.58 -6.49
N ALA A 72 8.78 -6.08 -6.10
CA ALA A 72 9.94 -6.01 -6.98
C ALA A 72 10.42 -7.41 -7.41
N VAL A 73 10.43 -8.37 -6.49
CA VAL A 73 10.78 -9.77 -6.81
C VAL A 73 9.78 -10.38 -7.79
N LEU A 74 8.47 -10.24 -7.53
CA LEU A 74 7.45 -10.78 -8.43
C LEU A 74 7.48 -10.09 -9.80
N GLY A 75 7.58 -8.77 -9.83
CA GLY A 75 7.67 -7.99 -11.07
C GLY A 75 8.87 -8.40 -11.92
N SER A 76 10.02 -8.66 -11.29
CA SER A 76 11.21 -9.16 -12.00
C SER A 76 10.99 -10.54 -12.63
N LYS A 77 10.33 -11.46 -11.92
CA LYS A 77 10.00 -12.80 -12.44
C LYS A 77 9.03 -12.71 -13.63
N ILE A 78 8.01 -11.86 -13.54
CA ILE A 78 7.07 -11.63 -14.64
C ILE A 78 7.80 -11.06 -15.86
N ALA A 79 8.65 -10.06 -15.67
CA ALA A 79 9.42 -9.45 -16.76
C ALA A 79 10.31 -10.47 -17.48
N ILE A 80 10.98 -11.37 -16.74
CA ILE A 80 11.79 -12.44 -17.34
C ILE A 80 10.92 -13.42 -18.14
N GLU A 81 9.75 -13.81 -17.63
CA GLU A 81 8.86 -14.74 -18.32
C GLU A 81 8.27 -14.13 -19.60
N LEU A 82 7.98 -12.82 -19.60
CA LEU A 82 7.48 -12.11 -20.78
C LEU A 82 8.52 -11.95 -21.91
N LEU A 83 9.81 -12.12 -21.59
CA LEU A 83 10.90 -12.05 -22.57
C LEU A 83 11.22 -13.42 -23.19
N LYS A 84 10.59 -14.50 -22.74
CA LYS A 84 10.73 -15.83 -23.34
C LYS A 84 9.84 -15.97 -24.57
#